data_AF-A0A8T9B7B6-F1
#
_entry.id   AF-A0A8T9B7B6-F1
#
_cell.length_a   1.000
_cell.length_b   1.000
_cell.length_c   1.000
_cell.angle_alpha   90.00
_cell.angle_beta   90.00
_cell.angle_gamma   90.00
#
_symmetry.space_group_name_H-M   'P 1'
#
loop_
_entity.id
_entity.type
_entity.pdbx_description
1 polymer ?
#
loop_
_entity_poly.entity_id
_entity_poly.type
_entity_poly.pdbx_seq_one_letter_code
_entity_poly.pdbx_strand_id
1 'polypeptide(L)'
;MAPSNNSISAVPAVDNEKFVTNKYDDKTNGSDSHLSQSDGAKDDIVGEIGVLEAQGAAHFKRLGWKRLTVVLLVEAIALGALSIPSAFATLGMVAGVILTVGVGLIAIYTSYVVGQVKLKYPKVAHYADAGRLLMGRFGYELIGAMFTLQLVFLVGSHCLTATIAFLNLSANGACSVVFGFVAAIILFLVAIPPSFAEVAILGYIDFVSIMLAIGITVIATGITSGNATQAVDWSAWPKEGVSFAEAFVAITNIVFAYSFSICQFSFMDEMHRPQDFIKSIWSLGIIEIFIYTLTGALIYAFVGPNVQSPALLSAGPTISKIAFGVALPVIFISGSINGTVVARYLHGRIYKDSVVRFINTKKGWITWLALLAFLTIIAWVIAEAIPFFSDLLSIMSALFISGFTFYFPAMMWFMLIKKGKWYARENLLLSFVNAAVFVIGMITLVAGTYSAIVDIMDQYKKGTVHAPFTCAPIT
;
A
#
# COMPACT_ATOMS: atom_id res chain seq x y z
N MET A 1 32.93 31.03 -36.22
CA MET A 1 33.79 31.90 -35.40
C MET A 1 32.93 32.40 -34.23
N ALA A 2 33.34 32.05 -33.01
CA ALA A 2 32.90 32.54 -31.69
C ALA A 2 31.40 32.43 -31.25
N PRO A 3 31.13 31.78 -30.10
CA PRO A 3 29.85 31.78 -29.39
C PRO A 3 29.78 32.91 -28.34
N SER A 4 28.57 33.41 -28.04
CA SER A 4 28.32 34.38 -26.97
C SER A 4 28.01 33.69 -25.64
N ASN A 5 28.88 33.94 -24.66
CA ASN A 5 28.73 33.65 -23.24
C ASN A 5 27.46 34.29 -22.66
N ASN A 6 26.78 33.56 -21.76
CA ASN A 6 26.26 34.17 -20.54
C ASN A 6 26.29 33.17 -19.38
N SER A 7 26.93 33.64 -18.32
CA SER A 7 27.42 32.94 -17.14
C SER A 7 26.33 32.46 -16.20
N ILE A 8 26.49 31.22 -15.72
CA ILE A 8 25.77 30.63 -14.60
C ILE A 8 26.35 31.21 -13.30
N SER A 9 25.52 31.89 -12.51
CA SER A 9 25.88 32.38 -11.17
C SER A 9 25.92 31.21 -10.18
N ALA A 10 27.11 30.91 -9.65
CA ALA A 10 27.34 29.99 -8.56
C ALA A 10 26.84 30.58 -7.22
N VAL A 11 26.19 29.75 -6.41
CA VAL A 11 25.81 30.04 -5.02
C VAL A 11 27.05 29.93 -4.13
N PRO A 12 27.36 30.89 -3.24
CA PRO A 12 28.57 30.86 -2.43
C PRO A 12 28.49 29.80 -1.31
N ALA A 13 29.62 29.14 -1.08
CA ALA A 13 29.87 28.26 0.04
C ALA A 13 29.91 29.05 1.35
N VAL A 14 29.33 28.48 2.42
CA VAL A 14 29.42 29.03 3.78
C VAL A 14 30.68 28.48 4.44
N ASP A 15 31.54 29.39 4.87
CA ASP A 15 32.80 29.15 5.56
C ASP A 15 32.59 28.54 6.96
N ASN A 16 33.36 27.50 7.27
CA ASN A 16 33.45 26.89 8.60
C ASN A 16 34.43 27.69 9.47
N GLU A 17 33.93 28.49 10.41
CA GLU A 17 34.77 29.13 11.43
C GLU A 17 35.11 28.20 12.60
N LYS A 18 36.41 27.93 12.71
CA LYS A 18 37.28 27.94 13.91
C LYS A 18 36.76 27.31 15.22
N PHE A 19 37.27 26.10 15.48
CA PHE A 19 37.46 25.54 16.82
C PHE A 19 38.37 26.45 17.66
N VAL A 20 37.85 27.01 18.75
CA VAL A 20 38.64 27.65 19.82
C VAL A 20 38.85 26.61 20.92
N THR A 21 40.11 26.22 21.13
CA THR A 21 40.54 25.39 22.26
C THR A 21 40.81 26.28 23.47
N ASN A 22 39.90 26.30 24.44
CA ASN A 22 40.18 26.88 25.75
C ASN A 22 40.97 25.88 26.60
N LYS A 23 42.25 26.18 26.82
CA LYS A 23 43.04 25.66 27.94
C LYS A 23 42.45 26.24 29.22
N TYR A 24 42.03 25.37 30.14
CA TYR A 24 41.90 25.70 31.55
C TYR A 24 43.07 25.06 32.29
N ASP A 25 43.88 25.91 32.92
CA ASP A 25 44.92 25.54 33.88
C ASP A 25 44.26 24.99 35.15
N ASP A 26 44.72 23.84 35.62
CA ASP A 26 44.39 23.36 36.97
C ASP A 26 45.67 23.29 37.82
N LYS A 27 45.65 24.07 38.90
CA LYS A 27 46.57 23.96 40.02
C LYS A 27 45.74 23.96 41.30
N THR A 28 46.08 22.99 42.14
CA THR A 28 45.94 22.87 43.60
C THR A 28 44.76 22.11 44.20
N ASN A 29 45.17 20.96 44.77
CA ASN A 29 44.88 20.45 46.11
C ASN A 29 43.54 19.79 46.43
N GLY A 30 43.67 18.53 46.86
CA GLY A 30 43.10 18.09 48.14
C GLY A 30 41.84 17.24 48.05
N SER A 31 42.02 15.95 48.32
CA SER A 31 41.10 15.06 49.07
C SER A 31 39.62 15.46 49.14
N ASP A 32 38.77 14.69 48.46
CA ASP A 32 37.81 13.84 49.17
C ASP A 32 37.13 12.87 48.19
N SER A 33 37.41 11.59 48.41
CA SER A 33 36.66 10.48 47.85
C SER A 33 35.28 10.45 48.50
N HIS A 34 34.21 10.64 47.74
CA HIS A 34 32.97 9.84 47.79
C HIS A 34 31.93 10.44 46.83
N LEU A 35 31.32 9.56 46.01
CA LEU A 35 30.10 9.74 45.20
C LEU A 35 30.24 10.36 43.78
N SER A 36 30.66 9.55 42.81
CA SER A 36 30.27 9.74 41.40
C SER A 36 30.25 8.42 40.60
N GLN A 37 29.41 7.46 41.02
CA GLN A 37 29.17 6.21 40.27
C GLN A 37 27.86 6.23 39.44
N SER A 38 27.16 7.37 39.38
CA SER A 38 25.83 7.49 38.74
C SER A 38 25.89 7.98 37.28
N ASP A 39 26.92 8.74 36.90
CA ASP A 39 26.85 9.53 35.66
C ASP A 39 27.55 8.86 34.47
N GLY A 40 28.58 8.03 34.71
CA GLY A 40 29.23 7.24 33.65
C GLY A 40 28.29 6.20 33.00
N ALA A 41 27.41 5.56 33.79
CA ALA A 41 26.48 4.57 33.26
C ALA A 41 25.38 5.17 32.36
N LYS A 42 25.02 6.46 32.55
CA LYS A 42 24.03 7.13 31.69
C LYS A 42 24.65 7.61 30.39
N ASP A 43 25.87 8.14 30.41
CA ASP A 43 26.58 8.57 29.20
C ASP A 43 26.99 7.37 28.33
N ASP A 44 27.37 6.24 28.92
CA ASP A 44 27.66 5.01 28.17
C ASP A 44 26.40 4.43 27.49
N ILE A 45 25.24 4.46 28.17
CA ILE A 45 23.96 4.03 27.57
C ILE A 45 23.52 4.98 26.46
N VAL A 46 23.69 6.30 26.62
CA VAL A 46 23.36 7.29 25.59
C VAL A 46 24.30 7.16 24.37
N GLY A 47 25.59 6.89 24.60
CA GLY A 47 26.57 6.61 23.55
C GLY A 47 26.28 5.30 22.80
N GLU A 48 25.95 4.23 23.51
CA GLU A 48 25.58 2.94 22.93
C GLU A 48 24.26 3.02 22.14
N ILE A 49 23.27 3.79 22.64
CA ILE A 49 22.05 4.12 21.90
C ILE A 49 22.38 4.91 20.64
N GLY A 50 23.28 5.89 20.69
CA GLY A 50 23.69 6.68 19.53
C GLY A 50 24.42 5.86 18.46
N VAL A 51 25.25 4.88 18.86
CA VAL A 51 25.94 3.97 17.94
C VAL A 51 24.98 2.94 17.35
N LEU A 52 24.05 2.39 18.13
CA LEU A 52 22.99 1.50 17.63
C LEU A 52 21.97 2.25 16.75
N GLU A 53 21.67 3.51 17.05
CA GLU A 53 20.89 4.42 16.21
C GLU A 53 21.60 4.68 14.89
N ALA A 54 22.90 4.93 14.92
CA ALA A 54 23.69 5.15 13.72
C ALA A 54 23.82 3.88 12.87
N GLN A 55 24.04 2.71 13.47
CA GLN A 55 24.09 1.42 12.77
C GLN A 55 22.71 1.01 12.23
N GLY A 56 21.64 1.21 13.00
CA GLY A 56 20.27 1.04 12.57
C GLY A 56 19.95 1.95 11.39
N ALA A 57 20.20 3.26 11.51
CA ALA A 57 19.95 4.25 10.46
C ALA A 57 20.81 4.03 9.20
N ALA A 58 22.04 3.54 9.34
CA ALA A 58 22.92 3.20 8.21
C ALA A 58 22.43 1.95 7.45
N HIS A 59 21.71 1.04 8.10
CA HIS A 59 21.12 -0.13 7.46
C HIS A 59 19.94 0.22 6.52
N PHE A 60 19.25 1.34 6.75
CA PHE A 60 18.03 1.71 6.02
C PHE A 60 18.23 2.53 4.73
N LYS A 61 19.40 3.12 4.48
CA LYS A 61 19.62 3.94 3.26
C LYS A 61 20.25 3.14 2.13
N ARG A 62 19.64 2.03 1.68
CA ARG A 62 20.24 1.13 0.66
C ARG A 62 19.43 1.02 -0.64
N LEU A 63 18.29 1.70 -0.76
CA LEU A 63 17.40 1.49 -1.90
C LEU A 63 17.68 2.47 -3.04
N GLY A 64 17.84 1.92 -4.25
CA GLY A 64 17.87 2.70 -5.50
C GLY A 64 16.50 2.70 -6.16
N TRP A 65 16.21 3.71 -7.00
CA TRP A 65 14.89 3.88 -7.64
C TRP A 65 14.40 2.64 -8.39
N LYS A 66 15.28 1.87 -9.03
CA LYS A 66 14.91 0.63 -9.73
C LYS A 66 14.39 -0.46 -8.80
N ARG A 67 15.09 -0.68 -7.67
CA ARG A 67 14.67 -1.66 -6.66
C ARG A 67 13.38 -1.20 -5.98
N LEU A 68 13.25 0.10 -5.75
CA LEU A 68 12.01 0.68 -5.24
C LEU A 68 10.83 0.46 -6.20
N THR A 69 11.02 0.64 -7.52
CA THR A 69 9.97 0.35 -8.50
C THR A 69 9.48 -1.09 -8.38
N VAL A 70 10.38 -2.06 -8.20
CA VAL A 70 10.00 -3.46 -7.99
C VAL A 70 9.22 -3.64 -6.69
N VAL A 71 9.68 -3.06 -5.58
CA VAL A 71 8.97 -3.12 -4.29
C VAL A 71 7.57 -2.53 -4.39
N LEU A 72 7.42 -1.39 -5.09
CA LEU A 72 6.12 -0.76 -5.31
C LEU A 72 5.21 -1.60 -6.20
N LEU A 73 5.74 -2.22 -7.26
CA LEU A 73 4.97 -3.11 -8.14
C LEU A 73 4.42 -4.31 -7.39
N VAL A 74 5.21 -4.86 -6.47
CA VAL A 74 4.84 -5.99 -5.61
C VAL A 74 3.72 -5.64 -4.66
N GLU A 75 3.80 -4.47 -4.04
CA GLU A 75 2.77 -4.00 -3.11
C GLU A 75 1.46 -3.70 -3.85
N ALA A 76 1.54 -3.14 -5.06
CA ALA A 76 0.37 -2.57 -5.72
C ALA A 76 -0.39 -3.54 -6.63
N ILE A 77 0.30 -4.40 -7.39
CA ILE A 77 -0.34 -5.28 -8.39
C ILE A 77 -1.13 -6.44 -7.74
N ALA A 78 -0.68 -6.91 -6.58
CA ALA A 78 -1.09 -8.18 -5.99
C ALA A 78 -2.61 -8.45 -6.04
N LEU A 79 -3.40 -7.74 -5.24
CA LEU A 79 -4.85 -7.94 -5.16
C LEU A 79 -5.62 -7.08 -6.17
N GLY A 80 -5.07 -5.91 -6.54
CA GLY A 80 -5.72 -4.96 -7.44
C GLY A 80 -6.01 -5.56 -8.80
N ALA A 81 -5.04 -6.26 -9.40
CA ALA A 81 -5.22 -6.88 -10.71
C ALA A 81 -6.35 -7.94 -10.74
N LEU A 82 -6.69 -8.53 -9.59
CA LEU A 82 -7.63 -9.63 -9.51
C LEU A 82 -9.09 -9.18 -9.47
N SER A 83 -9.38 -7.94 -9.06
CA SER A 83 -10.76 -7.40 -9.05
C SER A 83 -11.10 -6.58 -10.30
N ILE A 84 -10.08 -6.07 -11.01
CA ILE A 84 -10.26 -5.23 -12.20
C ILE A 84 -11.16 -5.88 -13.27
N PRO A 85 -11.00 -7.16 -13.64
CA PRO A 85 -11.89 -7.79 -14.63
C PRO A 85 -13.37 -7.77 -14.26
N SER A 86 -13.71 -7.97 -12.98
CA SER A 86 -15.11 -7.89 -12.51
C SER A 86 -15.65 -6.46 -12.55
N ALA A 87 -14.79 -5.46 -12.31
CA ALA A 87 -15.16 -4.05 -12.50
C ALA A 87 -15.49 -3.75 -13.97
N PHE A 88 -14.74 -4.30 -14.92
CA PHE A 88 -15.04 -4.20 -16.35
C PHE A 88 -16.35 -4.90 -16.71
N ALA A 89 -16.65 -6.05 -16.10
CA ALA A 89 -17.92 -6.74 -16.29
C ALA A 89 -19.14 -5.93 -15.84
N THR A 90 -18.97 -5.09 -14.81
CA THR A 90 -20.04 -4.23 -14.30
C THR A 90 -20.17 -2.93 -15.10
N LEU A 91 -19.05 -2.27 -15.39
CA LEU A 91 -19.01 -0.93 -15.99
C LEU A 91 -19.01 -0.95 -17.53
N GLY A 92 -18.69 -2.10 -18.14
CA GLY A 92 -18.46 -2.22 -19.58
C GLY A 92 -17.05 -1.80 -19.99
N MET A 93 -16.66 -2.16 -21.21
CA MET A 93 -15.30 -1.95 -21.73
C MET A 93 -14.89 -0.48 -21.73
N VAL A 94 -15.76 0.42 -22.20
CA VAL A 94 -15.41 1.84 -22.40
C VAL A 94 -15.16 2.52 -21.05
N ALA A 95 -16.10 2.38 -20.11
CA ALA A 95 -15.95 2.99 -18.78
C ALA A 95 -14.82 2.32 -17.99
N GLY A 96 -14.66 1.00 -18.07
CA GLY A 96 -13.56 0.27 -17.45
C GLY A 96 -12.19 0.79 -17.87
N VAL A 97 -11.95 0.95 -19.19
CA VAL A 97 -10.69 1.51 -19.71
C VAL A 97 -10.49 2.96 -19.29
N ILE A 98 -11.49 3.83 -19.46
CA ILE A 98 -11.38 5.26 -19.13
C ILE A 98 -11.07 5.45 -17.65
N LEU A 99 -11.77 4.74 -16.76
CA LEU A 99 -11.55 4.83 -15.33
C LEU A 99 -10.21 4.25 -14.92
N THR A 100 -9.81 3.10 -15.48
CA THR A 100 -8.51 2.48 -15.16
C THR A 100 -7.36 3.39 -15.56
N VAL A 101 -7.37 3.94 -16.78
CA VAL A 101 -6.32 4.87 -17.24
C VAL A 101 -6.39 6.20 -16.48
N GLY A 102 -7.59 6.77 -16.33
CA GLY A 102 -7.80 8.07 -15.71
C GLY A 102 -7.41 8.10 -14.23
N VAL A 103 -7.83 7.09 -13.46
CA VAL A 103 -7.46 6.96 -12.04
C VAL A 103 -5.96 6.71 -11.90
N GLY A 104 -5.35 5.90 -12.78
CA GLY A 104 -3.90 5.69 -12.78
C GLY A 104 -3.10 6.99 -13.02
N LEU A 105 -3.52 7.83 -13.97
CA LEU A 105 -2.89 9.13 -14.21
C LEU A 105 -3.05 10.08 -13.01
N ILE A 106 -4.22 10.07 -12.36
CA ILE A 106 -4.44 10.83 -11.13
C ILE A 106 -3.52 10.32 -10.01
N ALA A 107 -3.41 9.00 -9.84
CA ALA A 107 -2.56 8.38 -8.81
C ALA A 107 -1.06 8.70 -9.00
N ILE A 108 -0.58 8.72 -10.25
CA ILE A 108 0.78 9.18 -10.58
C ILE A 108 0.97 10.64 -10.15
N TYR A 109 0.01 11.50 -10.48
CA TYR A 109 0.07 12.92 -10.13
C TYR A 109 0.05 13.16 -8.62
N THR A 110 -0.86 12.53 -7.89
CA THR A 110 -0.97 12.72 -6.44
C THR A 110 0.23 12.16 -5.70
N SER A 111 0.77 11.03 -6.17
CA SER A 111 2.04 10.48 -5.69
C SER A 111 3.23 11.40 -5.92
N TYR A 112 3.24 12.14 -7.04
CA TYR A 112 4.23 13.19 -7.26
C TYR A 112 4.12 14.30 -6.22
N VAL A 113 2.91 14.73 -5.85
CA VAL A 113 2.69 15.73 -4.79
C VAL A 113 3.20 15.22 -3.43
N VAL A 114 2.90 13.96 -3.09
CA VAL A 114 3.43 13.31 -1.86
C VAL A 114 4.95 13.32 -1.84
N GLY A 115 5.59 12.99 -2.97
CA GLY A 115 7.03 13.08 -3.14
C GLY A 115 7.59 14.49 -2.92
N GLN A 116 6.92 15.53 -3.43
CA GLN A 116 7.30 16.92 -3.18
C GLN A 116 7.24 17.28 -1.69
N VAL A 117 6.25 16.78 -0.95
CA VAL A 117 6.14 17.01 0.50
C VAL A 117 7.32 16.38 1.21
N LYS A 118 7.70 15.14 0.88
CA LYS A 118 8.86 14.48 1.48
C LYS A 118 10.16 15.24 1.21
N LEU A 119 10.36 15.72 -0.02
CA LEU A 119 11.53 16.52 -0.37
C LEU A 119 11.58 17.86 0.36
N LYS A 120 10.42 18.50 0.59
CA LYS A 120 10.32 19.77 1.33
C LYS A 120 10.43 19.57 2.84
N TYR A 121 9.94 18.45 3.37
CA TYR A 121 9.94 18.10 4.79
C TYR A 121 10.59 16.73 5.01
N PRO A 122 11.94 16.63 4.99
CA PRO A 122 12.65 15.35 5.07
C PRO A 122 12.36 14.54 6.34
N LYS A 123 11.92 15.19 7.42
CA LYS A 123 11.59 14.55 8.71
C LYS A 123 10.26 13.78 8.71
N VAL A 124 9.44 13.88 7.66
CA VAL A 124 8.16 13.16 7.55
C VAL A 124 8.43 11.71 7.21
N ALA A 125 8.34 10.79 8.17
CA ALA A 125 8.65 9.39 7.94
C ALA A 125 7.43 8.57 7.50
N HIS A 126 6.26 8.94 8.00
CA HIS A 126 5.00 8.27 7.69
C HIS A 126 3.88 9.27 7.37
N TYR A 127 2.77 8.80 6.80
CA TYR A 127 1.60 9.65 6.56
C TYR A 127 1.05 10.32 7.81
N ALA A 128 1.19 9.70 8.98
CA ALA A 128 0.84 10.33 10.25
C ALA A 128 1.58 11.67 10.44
N ASP A 129 2.87 11.73 10.12
CA ASP A 129 3.66 12.97 10.22
C ASP A 129 3.18 14.03 9.22
N ALA A 130 2.79 13.61 8.01
CA ALA A 130 2.16 14.51 7.05
C ALA A 130 0.82 15.04 7.56
N GLY A 131 0.01 14.18 8.21
CA GLY A 131 -1.20 14.59 8.93
C GLY A 131 -0.93 15.61 10.03
N ARG A 132 0.21 15.48 10.71
CA ARG A 132 0.65 16.47 11.69
C ARG A 132 0.94 17.83 11.08
N LEU A 133 1.55 17.86 9.89
CA LEU A 133 1.80 19.10 9.17
C LEU A 133 0.51 19.76 8.67
N LEU A 134 -0.50 18.96 8.33
CA LEU A 134 -1.79 19.45 7.83
C LEU A 134 -2.70 19.97 8.94
N MET A 135 -2.86 19.20 10.03
CA MET A 135 -3.88 19.44 11.06
C MET A 135 -3.37 19.31 12.49
N GLY A 136 -2.05 19.36 12.71
CA GLY A 136 -1.46 19.25 14.04
C GLY A 136 -1.69 17.89 14.69
N ARG A 137 -1.87 17.85 16.02
CA ARG A 137 -2.02 16.60 16.77
C ARG A 137 -3.21 15.76 16.30
N PHE A 138 -4.33 16.40 15.96
CA PHE A 138 -5.51 15.70 15.47
C PHE A 138 -5.21 14.93 14.17
N GLY A 139 -4.58 15.59 13.19
CA GLY A 139 -4.20 14.94 11.94
C GLY A 139 -3.20 13.81 12.12
N TYR A 140 -2.27 13.94 13.08
CA TYR A 140 -1.33 12.86 13.41
C TYR A 140 -2.02 11.59 13.90
N GLU A 141 -3.03 11.73 14.78
CA GLU A 141 -3.79 10.58 15.29
C GLU A 141 -4.75 10.02 14.24
N LEU A 142 -5.51 10.88 13.55
CA LEU A 142 -6.49 10.45 12.56
C LEU A 142 -5.83 9.70 11.40
N ILE A 143 -4.82 10.30 10.77
CA ILE A 143 -4.15 9.68 9.63
C ILE A 143 -3.33 8.46 10.07
N GLY A 144 -2.76 8.47 11.29
CA GLY A 144 -2.10 7.29 11.86
C GLY A 144 -3.06 6.12 12.07
N ALA A 145 -4.27 6.38 12.55
CA ALA A 145 -5.32 5.38 12.69
C ALA A 145 -5.78 4.86 11.32
N MET A 146 -6.02 5.74 10.35
CA MET A 146 -6.38 5.36 8.98
C MET A 146 -5.30 4.50 8.31
N PHE A 147 -4.02 4.86 8.50
CA PHE A 147 -2.89 4.11 7.95
C PHE A 147 -2.81 2.70 8.57
N THR A 148 -3.00 2.61 9.88
CA THR A 148 -3.03 1.33 10.60
C THR A 148 -4.18 0.45 10.13
N LEU A 149 -5.39 1.01 10.06
CA LEU A 149 -6.57 0.27 9.62
C LEU A 149 -6.44 -0.18 8.17
N GLN A 150 -5.98 0.70 7.27
CA GLN A 150 -5.74 0.36 5.86
C GLN A 150 -4.82 -0.85 5.71
N LEU A 151 -3.68 -0.88 6.40
CA LEU A 151 -2.75 -2.00 6.31
C LEU A 151 -3.32 -3.27 6.93
N VAL A 152 -4.07 -3.18 8.03
CA VAL A 152 -4.75 -4.35 8.63
C VAL A 152 -5.83 -4.92 7.71
N PHE A 153 -6.63 -4.07 7.05
CA PHE A 153 -7.59 -4.49 6.03
C PHE A 153 -6.91 -5.14 4.82
N LEU A 154 -5.73 -4.65 4.43
CA LEU A 154 -4.95 -5.23 3.35
C LEU A 154 -4.44 -6.63 3.72
N VAL A 155 -3.90 -6.82 4.94
CA VAL A 155 -3.55 -8.15 5.47
C VAL A 155 -4.79 -9.06 5.49
N GLY A 156 -5.95 -8.53 5.89
CA GLY A 156 -7.22 -9.28 5.87
C GLY A 156 -7.63 -9.69 4.44
N SER A 157 -7.43 -8.82 3.46
CA SER A 157 -7.72 -9.10 2.05
C SER A 157 -6.81 -10.21 1.48
N HIS A 158 -5.55 -10.24 1.90
CA HIS A 158 -4.64 -11.35 1.58
C HIS A 158 -5.05 -12.65 2.29
N CYS A 159 -5.49 -12.58 3.55
CA CYS A 159 -6.02 -13.74 4.27
C CYS A 159 -7.27 -14.31 3.59
N LEU A 160 -8.19 -13.45 3.15
CA LEU A 160 -9.37 -13.84 2.38
C LEU A 160 -8.98 -14.50 1.06
N THR A 161 -8.05 -13.89 0.32
CA THR A 161 -7.57 -14.43 -0.97
C THR A 161 -6.89 -15.78 -0.81
N ALA A 162 -6.11 -15.98 0.25
CA ALA A 162 -5.51 -17.26 0.60
C ALA A 162 -6.57 -18.32 0.93
N THR A 163 -7.64 -17.92 1.62
CA THR A 163 -8.78 -18.80 1.93
C THR A 163 -9.46 -19.29 0.64
N ILE A 164 -9.74 -18.36 -0.28
CA ILE A 164 -10.28 -18.67 -1.62
C ILE A 164 -9.34 -19.59 -2.38
N ALA A 165 -8.03 -19.34 -2.33
CA ALA A 165 -7.02 -20.18 -2.97
C ALA A 165 -7.05 -21.62 -2.42
N PHE A 166 -7.09 -21.81 -1.10
CA PHE A 166 -7.13 -23.13 -0.47
C PHE A 166 -8.43 -23.88 -0.74
N LEU A 167 -9.57 -23.19 -0.71
CA LEU A 167 -10.86 -23.77 -1.09
C LEU A 167 -10.83 -24.27 -2.54
N ASN A 168 -10.31 -23.46 -3.46
CA ASN A 168 -10.19 -23.86 -4.87
C ASN A 168 -9.23 -25.05 -5.05
N LEU A 169 -8.01 -24.95 -4.51
CA LEU A 169 -6.98 -25.99 -4.61
C LEU A 169 -7.47 -27.34 -4.06
N SER A 170 -8.15 -27.32 -2.92
CA SER A 170 -8.64 -28.52 -2.23
C SER A 170 -10.01 -29.02 -2.72
N ALA A 171 -10.66 -28.32 -3.65
CA ALA A 171 -12.06 -28.56 -4.04
C ALA A 171 -13.01 -28.55 -2.83
N ASN A 172 -12.89 -27.52 -1.98
CA ASN A 172 -13.65 -27.34 -0.73
C ASN A 172 -13.42 -28.47 0.29
N GLY A 173 -12.17 -28.92 0.43
CA GLY A 173 -11.82 -30.07 1.27
C GLY A 173 -11.89 -29.84 2.78
N ALA A 174 -12.02 -28.58 3.22
CA ALA A 174 -12.24 -28.21 4.62
C ALA A 174 -13.12 -26.95 4.73
N CYS A 175 -13.58 -26.68 5.95
CA CYS A 175 -14.32 -25.47 6.30
C CYS A 175 -13.51 -24.21 5.93
N SER A 176 -14.15 -23.23 5.31
CA SER A 176 -13.54 -21.93 4.95
C SER A 176 -12.84 -21.27 6.14
N VAL A 177 -13.48 -21.24 7.30
CA VAL A 177 -12.92 -20.69 8.55
C VAL A 177 -11.59 -21.36 8.94
N VAL A 178 -11.48 -22.68 8.73
CA VAL A 178 -10.24 -23.43 9.00
C VAL A 178 -9.15 -23.00 8.02
N PHE A 179 -9.48 -22.87 6.73
CA PHE A 179 -8.53 -22.37 5.75
C PHE A 179 -8.13 -20.92 5.98
N GLY A 180 -9.05 -20.05 6.43
CA GLY A 180 -8.76 -18.68 6.85
C GLY A 180 -7.82 -18.63 8.04
N PHE A 181 -8.04 -19.47 9.05
CA PHE A 181 -7.13 -19.55 10.19
C PHE A 181 -5.74 -20.08 9.80
N VAL A 182 -5.66 -21.09 8.93
CA VAL A 182 -4.38 -21.58 8.39
C VAL A 182 -3.67 -20.48 7.57
N ALA A 183 -4.39 -19.75 6.75
CA ALA A 183 -3.85 -18.61 6.00
C ALA A 183 -3.29 -17.53 6.94
N ALA A 184 -4.00 -17.21 8.02
CA ALA A 184 -3.54 -16.27 9.04
C ALA A 184 -2.24 -16.73 9.72
N ILE A 185 -2.12 -18.04 10.05
CA ILE A 185 -0.87 -18.60 10.60
C ILE A 185 0.29 -18.42 9.62
N ILE A 186 0.09 -18.74 8.33
CA ILE A 186 1.15 -18.61 7.33
C ILE A 186 1.55 -17.14 7.16
N LEU A 187 0.57 -16.22 7.05
CA LEU A 187 0.83 -14.77 6.99
C LEU A 187 1.63 -14.28 8.20
N PHE A 188 1.26 -14.72 9.40
CA PHE A 188 1.98 -14.41 10.63
C PHE A 188 3.44 -14.88 10.56
N LEU A 189 3.67 -16.15 10.19
CA LEU A 189 5.02 -16.72 10.13
C LEU A 189 5.91 -16.01 9.12
N VAL A 190 5.38 -15.67 7.94
CA VAL A 190 6.13 -14.98 6.88
C VAL A 190 6.41 -13.51 7.28
N ALA A 191 5.57 -12.89 8.10
CA ALA A 191 5.74 -11.49 8.55
C ALA A 191 6.71 -11.31 9.73
N ILE A 192 7.18 -12.41 10.36
CA ILE A 192 8.10 -12.36 11.51
C ILE A 192 9.39 -11.56 11.23
N PRO A 193 10.07 -11.69 10.07
CA PRO A 193 11.31 -10.97 9.83
C PRO A 193 11.12 -9.45 9.87
N PRO A 194 11.79 -8.72 10.78
CA PRO A 194 11.60 -7.29 10.98
C PRO A 194 12.45 -6.43 10.04
N SER A 195 13.01 -6.94 8.94
CA SER A 195 13.87 -6.18 8.01
C SER A 195 13.34 -6.17 6.57
N PHE A 196 13.29 -4.99 5.92
CA PHE A 196 12.82 -4.87 4.52
C PHE A 196 13.87 -5.27 3.49
N ALA A 197 15.16 -5.22 3.85
CA ALA A 197 16.24 -5.61 2.95
C ALA A 197 16.18 -7.12 2.60
N GLU A 198 15.70 -7.94 3.53
CA GLU A 198 15.45 -9.37 3.34
C GLU A 198 14.19 -9.60 2.47
N VAL A 199 13.19 -8.74 2.63
CA VAL A 199 11.92 -8.75 1.89
C VAL A 199 12.06 -8.28 0.44
N ALA A 200 13.00 -7.39 0.12
CA ALA A 200 13.21 -6.90 -1.24
C ALA A 200 13.56 -8.02 -2.24
N ILE A 201 14.20 -9.10 -1.77
CA ILE A 201 14.46 -10.31 -2.59
C ILE A 201 13.16 -11.09 -2.81
N LEU A 202 12.32 -11.22 -1.78
CA LEU A 202 11.01 -11.85 -1.87
C LEU A 202 10.08 -11.10 -2.84
N GLY A 203 10.23 -9.78 -2.94
CA GLY A 203 9.50 -8.97 -3.92
C GLY A 203 9.70 -9.42 -5.38
N TYR A 204 10.90 -9.87 -5.76
CA TYR A 204 11.07 -10.38 -7.13
C TYR A 204 10.27 -11.67 -7.39
N ILE A 205 10.22 -12.55 -6.39
CA ILE A 205 9.46 -13.80 -6.47
C ILE A 205 7.96 -13.49 -6.55
N ASP A 206 7.51 -12.55 -5.72
CA ASP A 206 6.14 -12.06 -5.67
C ASP A 206 5.71 -11.47 -7.04
N PHE A 207 6.50 -10.55 -7.60
CA PHE A 207 6.21 -9.95 -8.91
C PHE A 207 6.13 -10.99 -10.03
N VAL A 208 7.04 -11.97 -10.06
CA VAL A 208 6.99 -13.06 -11.06
C VAL A 208 5.77 -13.94 -10.84
N SER A 209 5.45 -14.25 -9.58
CA SER A 209 4.29 -15.06 -9.18
C SER A 209 2.98 -14.44 -9.68
N ILE A 210 2.75 -13.15 -9.44
CA ILE A 210 1.51 -12.48 -9.89
C ILE A 210 1.44 -12.35 -11.42
N MET A 211 2.57 -12.06 -12.09
CA MET A 211 2.60 -11.96 -13.55
C MET A 211 2.31 -13.29 -14.24
N LEU A 212 2.84 -14.39 -13.70
CA LEU A 212 2.52 -15.72 -14.21
C LEU A 212 1.06 -16.09 -13.93
N ALA A 213 0.53 -15.81 -12.75
CA ALA A 213 -0.86 -16.12 -12.41
C ALA A 213 -1.87 -15.36 -13.31
N ILE A 214 -1.63 -14.07 -13.55
CA ILE A 214 -2.42 -13.25 -14.47
C ILE A 214 -2.28 -13.76 -15.89
N GLY A 215 -1.05 -14.00 -16.36
CA GLY A 215 -0.79 -14.49 -17.71
C GLY A 215 -1.47 -15.84 -17.99
N ILE A 216 -1.39 -16.79 -17.06
CA ILE A 216 -2.09 -18.08 -17.12
C ILE A 216 -3.61 -17.86 -17.25
N THR A 217 -4.17 -16.96 -16.43
CA THR A 217 -5.62 -16.67 -16.44
C THR A 217 -6.07 -16.05 -17.76
N VAL A 218 -5.34 -15.06 -18.28
CA VAL A 218 -5.63 -14.40 -19.57
C VAL A 218 -5.54 -15.40 -20.73
N ILE A 219 -4.48 -16.20 -20.78
CA ILE A 219 -4.29 -17.19 -21.85
C ILE A 219 -5.39 -18.27 -21.80
N ALA A 220 -5.70 -18.78 -20.60
CA ALA A 220 -6.69 -19.83 -20.44
C ALA A 220 -8.09 -19.36 -20.83
N THR A 221 -8.52 -18.19 -20.33
CA THR A 221 -9.80 -17.59 -20.70
C THR A 221 -9.87 -17.29 -22.20
N GLY A 222 -8.77 -16.81 -22.80
CA GLY A 222 -8.68 -16.58 -24.25
C GLY A 222 -8.80 -17.85 -25.09
N ILE A 223 -8.15 -18.95 -24.68
CA ILE A 223 -8.29 -20.25 -25.36
C ILE A 223 -9.72 -20.78 -25.24
N THR A 224 -10.33 -20.69 -24.06
CA THR A 224 -11.72 -21.11 -23.85
C THR A 224 -12.68 -20.29 -24.73
N SER A 225 -12.48 -18.98 -24.81
CA SER A 225 -13.25 -18.08 -25.69
C SER A 225 -13.07 -18.42 -27.17
N GLY A 226 -11.82 -18.64 -27.61
CA GLY A 226 -11.53 -18.98 -29.01
C GLY A 226 -12.07 -20.34 -29.46
N ASN A 227 -12.27 -21.28 -28.53
CA ASN A 227 -12.87 -22.59 -28.79
C ASN A 227 -14.39 -22.61 -28.60
N ALA A 228 -15.01 -21.52 -28.12
CA ALA A 228 -16.44 -21.45 -27.91
C ALA A 228 -17.20 -21.39 -29.25
N THR A 229 -18.37 -22.05 -29.29
CA THR A 229 -19.23 -22.05 -30.48
C THR A 229 -20.08 -20.79 -30.60
N GLN A 230 -20.21 -20.02 -29.53
CA GLN A 230 -20.92 -18.76 -29.46
C GLN A 230 -19.96 -17.64 -29.06
N ALA A 231 -20.16 -16.45 -29.61
CA ALA A 231 -19.40 -15.27 -29.21
C ALA A 231 -19.67 -14.94 -27.74
N VAL A 232 -18.64 -14.50 -27.04
CA VAL A 232 -18.73 -14.05 -25.65
C VAL A 232 -19.50 -12.74 -25.60
N ASP A 233 -20.47 -12.65 -24.67
CA ASP A 233 -21.38 -11.52 -24.51
C ASP A 233 -20.75 -10.34 -23.73
N TRP A 234 -19.55 -9.91 -24.12
CA TRP A 234 -18.96 -8.69 -23.56
C TRP A 234 -19.63 -7.45 -24.17
N SER A 235 -19.75 -6.37 -23.38
CA SER A 235 -20.38 -5.13 -23.81
C SER A 235 -19.43 -3.95 -23.73
N ALA A 236 -19.58 -3.01 -24.67
CA ALA A 236 -18.92 -1.71 -24.58
C ALA A 236 -19.48 -0.85 -23.43
N TRP A 237 -20.74 -1.09 -23.08
CA TRP A 237 -21.54 -0.29 -22.15
C TRP A 237 -21.78 -1.04 -20.83
N PRO A 238 -22.15 -0.33 -19.75
CA PRO A 238 -22.45 -0.96 -18.46
C PRO A 238 -23.49 -2.08 -18.57
N LYS A 239 -23.42 -3.05 -17.65
CA LYS A 239 -24.41 -4.13 -17.59
C LYS A 239 -25.83 -3.58 -17.45
N GLU A 240 -26.80 -4.24 -18.08
CA GLU A 240 -28.20 -3.82 -17.96
C GLU A 240 -28.67 -3.88 -16.50
N GLY A 241 -29.41 -2.85 -16.07
CA GLY A 241 -29.93 -2.77 -14.71
C GLY A 241 -28.88 -2.53 -13.61
N VAL A 242 -27.65 -2.11 -13.97
CA VAL A 242 -26.61 -1.79 -12.99
C VAL A 242 -27.10 -0.77 -11.97
N SER A 243 -27.06 -1.15 -10.69
CA SER A 243 -27.41 -0.25 -9.60
C SER A 243 -26.27 0.74 -9.32
N PHE A 244 -26.60 1.84 -8.65
CA PHE A 244 -25.58 2.79 -8.19
C PHE A 244 -24.55 2.12 -7.26
N ALA A 245 -24.99 1.20 -6.41
CA ALA A 245 -24.12 0.47 -5.49
C ALA A 245 -23.08 -0.36 -6.25
N GLU A 246 -23.54 -1.22 -7.14
CA GLU A 246 -22.66 -2.08 -7.95
C GLU A 246 -21.67 -1.27 -8.80
N ALA A 247 -22.14 -0.19 -9.44
CA ALA A 247 -21.28 0.67 -10.24
C ALA A 247 -20.16 1.30 -9.39
N PHE A 248 -20.48 1.80 -8.19
CA PHE A 248 -19.47 2.40 -7.31
C PHE A 248 -18.57 1.37 -6.61
N VAL A 249 -19.05 0.16 -6.35
CA VAL A 249 -18.19 -0.96 -5.93
C VAL A 249 -17.17 -1.27 -7.02
N ALA A 250 -17.58 -1.32 -8.30
CA ALA A 250 -16.65 -1.50 -9.41
C ALA A 250 -15.64 -0.35 -9.53
N ILE A 251 -16.08 0.92 -9.42
CA ILE A 251 -15.19 2.09 -9.45
C ILE A 251 -14.18 2.04 -8.31
N THR A 252 -14.62 1.74 -7.09
CA THR A 252 -13.74 1.68 -5.92
C THR A 252 -12.76 0.51 -5.96
N ASN A 253 -13.12 -0.60 -6.62
CA ASN A 253 -12.18 -1.68 -6.95
C ASN A 253 -11.09 -1.22 -7.94
N ILE A 254 -11.42 -0.38 -8.93
CA ILE A 254 -10.41 0.26 -9.79
C ILE A 254 -9.53 1.21 -8.98
N VAL A 255 -10.11 2.00 -8.08
CA VAL A 255 -9.33 2.88 -7.17
C VAL A 255 -8.41 2.06 -6.27
N PHE A 256 -8.86 0.89 -5.80
CA PHE A 256 -8.07 0.00 -4.97
C PHE A 256 -6.78 -0.42 -5.69
N ALA A 257 -6.84 -0.71 -6.99
CA ALA A 257 -5.68 -1.12 -7.77
C ALA A 257 -4.57 -0.06 -7.84
N TYR A 258 -4.86 1.21 -7.54
CA TYR A 258 -3.89 2.31 -7.52
C TYR A 258 -3.57 2.81 -6.10
N SER A 259 -3.45 1.91 -5.14
CA SER A 259 -3.21 2.21 -3.72
C SER A 259 -1.75 2.41 -3.32
N PHE A 260 -0.81 2.55 -4.28
CA PHE A 260 0.64 2.65 -4.01
C PHE A 260 1.09 3.97 -3.34
N SER A 261 0.13 4.85 -3.01
CA SER A 261 0.40 6.12 -2.34
C SER A 261 0.72 5.95 -0.85
N ILE A 262 0.25 4.89 -0.20
CA ILE A 262 0.17 4.74 1.26
C ILE A 262 1.54 4.63 1.93
N CYS A 263 2.46 3.84 1.36
CA CYS A 263 3.77 3.58 1.97
C CYS A 263 4.89 4.49 1.44
N GLN A 264 4.57 5.50 0.63
CA GLN A 264 5.56 6.30 -0.10
C GLN A 264 6.56 7.02 0.81
N PHE A 265 6.10 7.67 1.90
CA PHE A 265 7.02 8.34 2.82
C PHE A 265 8.03 7.36 3.43
N SER A 266 7.55 6.20 3.87
CA SER A 266 8.38 5.14 4.46
C SER A 266 9.43 4.65 3.46
N PHE A 267 9.05 4.39 2.21
CA PHE A 267 9.99 3.92 1.20
C PHE A 267 10.98 4.99 0.74
N MET A 268 10.54 6.25 0.66
CA MET A 268 11.42 7.36 0.34
C MET A 268 12.52 7.56 1.39
N ASP A 269 12.25 7.23 2.65
CA ASP A 269 13.27 7.26 3.71
C ASP A 269 14.37 6.22 3.54
N GLU A 270 14.09 5.13 2.83
CA GLU A 270 15.06 4.09 2.55
C GLU A 270 15.90 4.35 1.28
N MET A 271 15.56 5.40 0.52
CA MET A 271 16.27 5.75 -0.70
C MET A 271 17.60 6.43 -0.43
N HIS A 272 18.65 6.01 -1.14
CA HIS A 272 19.92 6.74 -1.18
C HIS A 272 19.74 8.19 -1.68
N ARG A 273 18.86 8.38 -2.67
CA ARG A 273 18.55 9.67 -3.31
C ARG A 273 17.03 9.82 -3.46
N PRO A 274 16.33 10.40 -2.46
CA PRO A 274 14.88 10.57 -2.51
C PRO A 274 14.37 11.37 -3.72
N GLN A 275 15.22 12.18 -4.37
CA GLN A 275 14.88 12.93 -5.58
C GLN A 275 14.60 12.01 -6.78
N ASP A 276 15.20 10.81 -6.81
CA ASP A 276 14.98 9.84 -7.89
C ASP A 276 13.65 9.10 -7.75
N PHE A 277 12.91 9.29 -6.66
CA PHE A 277 11.61 8.65 -6.38
C PHE A 277 10.60 8.81 -7.52
N ILE A 278 10.58 9.97 -8.17
CA ILE A 278 9.64 10.24 -9.26
C ILE A 278 9.83 9.32 -10.47
N LYS A 279 11.06 8.84 -10.69
CA LYS A 279 11.35 7.84 -11.72
C LYS A 279 10.64 6.53 -11.40
N SER A 280 10.59 6.16 -10.11
CA SER A 280 9.88 4.98 -9.66
C SER A 280 8.37 5.11 -9.85
N ILE A 281 7.79 6.26 -9.49
CA ILE A 281 6.35 6.51 -9.64
C ILE A 281 5.87 6.48 -11.09
N TRP A 282 6.58 7.16 -12.00
CA TRP A 282 6.23 7.09 -13.42
C TRP A 282 6.38 5.69 -13.99
N SER A 283 7.46 4.98 -13.63
CA SER A 283 7.69 3.61 -14.10
C SER A 283 6.59 2.67 -13.61
N LEU A 284 6.28 2.73 -12.31
CA LEU A 284 5.20 1.97 -11.67
C LEU A 284 3.86 2.25 -12.33
N GLY A 285 3.43 3.51 -12.34
CA GLY A 285 2.08 3.86 -12.77
C GLY A 285 1.83 3.54 -14.25
N ILE A 286 2.82 3.71 -15.14
CA ILE A 286 2.67 3.32 -16.54
C ILE A 286 2.54 1.79 -16.68
N ILE A 287 3.36 1.03 -15.96
CA ILE A 287 3.31 -0.43 -15.96
C ILE A 287 1.97 -0.93 -15.43
N GLU A 288 1.47 -0.35 -14.34
CA GLU A 288 0.18 -0.68 -13.76
C GLU A 288 -0.99 -0.35 -14.68
N ILE A 289 -1.01 0.85 -15.27
CA ILE A 289 -2.04 1.22 -16.24
C ILE A 289 -2.10 0.19 -17.36
N PHE A 290 -0.94 -0.23 -17.87
CA PHE A 290 -0.88 -1.26 -18.91
C PHE A 290 -1.41 -2.61 -18.41
N ILE A 291 -0.89 -3.12 -17.29
CA ILE A 291 -1.27 -4.43 -16.73
C ILE A 291 -2.75 -4.49 -16.38
N TYR A 292 -3.27 -3.51 -15.65
CA TYR A 292 -4.67 -3.49 -15.22
C TYR A 292 -5.61 -3.31 -16.40
N THR A 293 -5.30 -2.41 -17.34
CA THR A 293 -6.16 -2.21 -18.52
C THR A 293 -6.18 -3.47 -19.38
N LEU A 294 -5.03 -4.11 -19.62
CA LEU A 294 -4.97 -5.32 -20.42
C LEU A 294 -5.66 -6.50 -19.73
N THR A 295 -5.41 -6.69 -18.44
CA THR A 295 -6.00 -7.78 -17.65
C THR A 295 -7.52 -7.61 -17.58
N GLY A 296 -8.00 -6.40 -17.27
CA GLY A 296 -9.42 -6.07 -17.23
C GLY A 296 -10.11 -6.29 -18.57
N ALA A 297 -9.56 -5.67 -19.63
CA ALA A 297 -10.15 -5.73 -20.96
C ALA A 297 -10.16 -7.14 -21.54
N LEU A 298 -9.04 -7.87 -21.47
CA LEU A 298 -8.94 -9.21 -22.07
C LEU A 298 -9.79 -10.24 -21.32
N ILE A 299 -9.69 -10.31 -19.99
CA ILE A 299 -10.47 -11.29 -19.23
C ILE A 299 -11.97 -10.99 -19.40
N TYR A 300 -12.39 -9.73 -19.38
CA TYR A 300 -13.78 -9.38 -19.65
C TYR A 300 -14.21 -9.72 -21.08
N ALA A 301 -13.39 -9.45 -22.09
CA ALA A 301 -13.69 -9.82 -23.48
C ALA A 301 -13.80 -11.34 -23.68
N PHE A 302 -13.06 -12.13 -22.91
CA PHE A 302 -13.02 -13.59 -23.03
C PHE A 302 -14.04 -14.32 -22.17
N VAL A 303 -14.49 -13.73 -21.06
CA VAL A 303 -15.42 -14.36 -20.10
C VAL A 303 -16.81 -13.72 -20.12
N GLY A 304 -16.90 -12.42 -20.44
CA GLY A 304 -18.16 -11.68 -20.50
C GLY A 304 -18.70 -11.31 -19.10
N PRO A 305 -20.02 -11.24 -18.90
CA PRO A 305 -20.63 -10.78 -17.65
C PRO A 305 -20.37 -11.71 -16.44
N ASN A 306 -19.93 -12.95 -16.69
CA ASN A 306 -19.75 -14.00 -15.68
C ASN A 306 -18.35 -13.99 -15.03
N VAL A 307 -17.56 -12.92 -15.23
CA VAL A 307 -16.23 -12.78 -14.62
C VAL A 307 -16.33 -12.87 -13.10
N GLN A 308 -15.60 -13.82 -12.53
CA GLN A 308 -15.50 -14.03 -11.09
C GLN A 308 -14.45 -13.08 -10.49
N SER A 309 -14.54 -12.82 -9.18
CA SER A 309 -13.63 -11.96 -8.44
C SER A 309 -13.23 -12.66 -7.14
N PRO A 310 -11.98 -13.12 -6.97
CA PRO A 310 -10.80 -12.86 -7.79
C PRO A 310 -10.85 -13.47 -9.22
N ALA A 311 -10.30 -12.75 -10.20
CA ALA A 311 -10.32 -13.13 -11.61
C ALA A 311 -9.74 -14.51 -11.94
N LEU A 312 -8.83 -15.03 -11.11
CA LEU A 312 -8.25 -16.37 -11.26
C LEU A 312 -9.32 -17.48 -11.28
N LEU A 313 -10.43 -17.28 -10.57
CA LEU A 313 -11.57 -18.20 -10.56
C LEU A 313 -12.22 -18.35 -11.94
N SER A 314 -12.09 -17.34 -12.80
CA SER A 314 -12.66 -17.33 -14.16
C SER A 314 -11.94 -18.25 -15.14
N ALA A 315 -10.74 -18.76 -14.80
CA ALA A 315 -9.94 -19.62 -15.68
C ALA A 315 -10.48 -21.06 -15.82
N GLY A 316 -11.58 -21.40 -15.14
CA GLY A 316 -12.15 -22.74 -15.11
C GLY A 316 -11.52 -23.65 -14.03
N PRO A 317 -12.05 -24.87 -13.84
CA PRO A 317 -11.80 -25.67 -12.64
C PRO A 317 -10.36 -26.18 -12.48
N THR A 318 -9.69 -26.53 -13.57
CA THR A 318 -8.30 -27.03 -13.51
C THR A 318 -7.30 -25.88 -13.52
N ILE A 319 -7.48 -24.91 -14.43
CA ILE A 319 -6.50 -23.84 -14.60
C ILE A 319 -6.54 -22.85 -13.44
N SER A 320 -7.70 -22.59 -12.84
CA SER A 320 -7.77 -21.75 -11.64
C SER A 320 -6.94 -22.32 -10.49
N LYS A 321 -6.90 -23.64 -10.29
CA LYS A 321 -6.00 -24.28 -9.30
C LYS A 321 -4.53 -24.04 -9.60
N ILE A 322 -4.14 -24.14 -10.87
CA ILE A 322 -2.76 -23.85 -11.30
C ILE A 322 -2.44 -22.37 -11.06
N ALA A 323 -3.32 -21.46 -11.46
CA ALA A 323 -3.15 -20.02 -11.29
C ALA A 323 -3.04 -19.64 -9.81
N PHE A 324 -3.91 -20.18 -8.94
CA PHE A 324 -3.83 -19.96 -7.50
C PHE A 324 -2.58 -20.57 -6.88
N GLY A 325 -2.17 -21.77 -7.29
CA GLY A 325 -0.92 -22.39 -6.84
C GLY A 325 0.30 -21.52 -7.17
N VAL A 326 0.33 -20.94 -8.38
CA VAL A 326 1.38 -20.00 -8.81
C VAL A 326 1.25 -18.65 -8.10
N ALA A 327 0.05 -18.24 -7.66
CA ALA A 327 -0.21 -17.00 -6.92
C ALA A 327 0.02 -17.11 -5.40
N LEU A 328 0.22 -18.30 -4.82
CA LEU A 328 0.46 -18.43 -3.36
C LEU A 328 1.63 -17.57 -2.85
N PRO A 329 2.78 -17.48 -3.55
CA PRO A 329 3.86 -16.60 -3.14
C PRO A 329 3.43 -15.13 -3.01
N VAL A 330 2.77 -14.54 -4.00
CA VAL A 330 2.28 -13.15 -3.91
C VAL A 330 1.27 -12.96 -2.78
N ILE A 331 0.37 -13.92 -2.58
CA ILE A 331 -0.66 -13.82 -1.55
C ILE A 331 -0.02 -13.72 -0.15
N PHE A 332 0.99 -14.55 0.14
CA PHE A 332 1.63 -14.57 1.46
C PHE A 332 2.76 -13.55 1.62
N ILE A 333 3.58 -13.32 0.59
CA ILE A 333 4.67 -12.36 0.63
C ILE A 333 4.06 -10.95 0.74
N SER A 334 3.31 -10.47 -0.23
CA SER A 334 2.70 -9.13 -0.19
C SER A 334 1.83 -8.90 1.05
N GLY A 335 1.03 -9.89 1.47
CA GLY A 335 0.25 -9.82 2.72
C GLY A 335 1.12 -9.66 3.96
N SER A 336 2.22 -10.42 4.06
CA SER A 336 3.15 -10.33 5.19
C SER A 336 3.88 -8.99 5.25
N ILE A 337 4.25 -8.41 4.10
CA ILE A 337 4.92 -7.10 4.01
C ILE A 337 4.06 -6.03 4.67
N ASN A 338 2.78 -5.99 4.30
CA ASN A 338 1.83 -5.04 4.86
C ASN A 338 1.70 -5.20 6.39
N GLY A 339 1.64 -6.45 6.88
CA GLY A 339 1.65 -6.78 8.30
C GLY A 339 2.91 -6.29 9.02
N THR A 340 4.08 -6.53 8.43
CA THR A 340 5.36 -6.04 8.96
C THR A 340 5.43 -4.51 8.97
N VAL A 341 4.92 -3.82 7.94
CA VAL A 341 4.90 -2.33 7.87
C VAL A 341 4.07 -1.75 9.02
N VAL A 342 2.84 -2.24 9.21
CA VAL A 342 1.97 -1.73 10.28
C VAL A 342 2.52 -2.06 11.67
N ALA A 343 3.06 -3.27 11.85
CA ALA A 343 3.68 -3.67 13.11
C ALA A 343 4.87 -2.77 13.45
N ARG A 344 5.74 -2.43 12.48
CA ARG A 344 6.87 -1.52 12.73
C ARG A 344 6.41 -0.11 13.05
N TYR A 345 5.41 0.40 12.35
CA TYR A 345 4.84 1.71 12.63
C TYR A 345 4.33 1.79 14.09
N LEU A 346 3.51 0.82 14.50
CA LEU A 346 2.96 0.79 15.85
C LEU A 346 4.02 0.52 16.92
N HIS A 347 4.94 -0.43 16.68
CA HIS A 347 6.00 -0.77 17.62
C HIS A 347 6.97 0.40 17.83
N GLY A 348 7.41 1.02 16.74
CA GLY A 348 8.25 2.23 16.78
C GLY A 348 7.55 3.41 17.45
N ARG A 349 6.22 3.50 17.34
CA ARG A 349 5.43 4.51 18.05
C ARG A 349 5.27 4.22 19.54
N ILE A 350 4.97 2.97 19.93
CA ILE A 350 4.79 2.56 21.33
C ILE A 350 6.11 2.65 22.10
N TYR A 351 7.21 2.27 21.47
CA TYR A 351 8.55 2.22 22.09
C TYR A 351 9.48 3.33 21.62
N LYS A 352 8.94 4.47 21.17
CA LYS A 352 9.69 5.58 20.57
C LYS A 352 10.96 5.96 21.35
N ASP A 353 10.86 6.02 22.67
CA ASP A 353 11.91 6.45 23.58
C ASP A 353 12.64 5.27 24.27
N SER A 354 12.62 4.07 23.66
CA SER A 354 13.19 2.84 24.23
C SER A 354 13.97 2.02 23.21
N VAL A 355 15.08 1.39 23.64
CA VAL A 355 15.88 0.46 22.82
C VAL A 355 15.07 -0.74 22.32
N VAL A 356 13.95 -1.05 22.99
CA VAL A 356 13.01 -2.11 22.59
C VAL A 356 12.58 -1.93 21.14
N ARG A 357 12.44 -0.69 20.65
CA ARG A 357 12.01 -0.34 19.28
C ARG A 357 12.83 -0.99 18.16
N PHE A 358 14.08 -1.36 18.43
CA PHE A 358 14.98 -1.93 17.44
C PHE A 358 14.84 -3.45 17.27
N ILE A 359 13.99 -4.11 18.07
CA ILE A 359 13.71 -5.56 17.98
C ILE A 359 15.01 -6.38 18.06
N ASN A 360 16.00 -5.88 18.81
CA ASN A 360 17.30 -6.54 19.00
C ASN A 360 17.46 -7.11 20.43
N THR A 361 16.50 -6.85 21.31
CA THR A 361 16.44 -7.37 22.68
C THR A 361 15.39 -8.47 22.82
N LYS A 362 15.50 -9.33 23.84
CA LYS A 362 14.47 -10.34 24.15
C LYS A 362 13.08 -9.72 24.30
N LYS A 363 12.99 -8.58 25.00
CA LYS A 363 11.75 -7.81 25.15
C LYS A 363 11.26 -7.25 23.81
N GLY A 364 12.17 -6.76 22.97
CA GLY A 364 11.89 -6.35 21.58
C GLY A 364 11.22 -7.46 20.78
N TRP A 365 11.80 -8.66 20.75
CA TRP A 365 11.24 -9.81 20.04
C TRP A 365 9.89 -10.27 20.59
N ILE A 366 9.71 -10.35 21.90
CA ILE A 366 8.42 -10.74 22.51
C ILE A 366 7.31 -9.75 22.12
N THR A 367 7.58 -8.45 22.26
CA THR A 367 6.59 -7.40 21.95
C THR A 367 6.31 -7.30 20.46
N TRP A 368 7.31 -7.55 19.63
CA TRP A 368 7.18 -7.66 18.17
C TRP A 368 6.24 -8.81 17.77
N LEU A 369 6.53 -10.03 18.23
CA LEU A 369 5.72 -11.22 17.92
C LEU A 369 4.29 -11.07 18.45
N ALA A 370 4.12 -10.52 19.66
CA ALA A 370 2.80 -10.30 20.24
C ALA A 370 1.96 -9.29 19.44
N LEU A 371 2.57 -8.17 19.03
CA LEU A 371 1.90 -7.16 18.22
C LEU A 371 1.54 -7.71 16.84
N LEU A 372 2.46 -8.43 16.20
CA LEU A 372 2.21 -9.03 14.89
C LEU A 372 1.08 -10.07 14.95
N ALA A 373 1.09 -10.95 15.96
CA ALA A 373 0.02 -11.93 16.16
C ALA A 373 -1.34 -11.26 16.37
N PHE A 374 -1.38 -10.20 17.20
CA PHE A 374 -2.60 -9.42 17.43
C PHE A 374 -3.16 -8.81 16.14
N LEU A 375 -2.32 -8.17 15.33
CA LEU A 375 -2.72 -7.57 14.06
C LEU A 375 -3.21 -8.62 13.06
N THR A 376 -2.53 -9.77 12.98
CA THR A 376 -2.94 -10.87 12.10
C THR A 376 -4.28 -11.48 12.53
N ILE A 377 -4.54 -11.62 13.84
CA ILE A 377 -5.85 -12.10 14.33
C ILE A 377 -6.97 -11.13 13.94
N ILE A 378 -6.75 -9.82 14.09
CA ILE A 378 -7.74 -8.82 13.66
C ILE A 378 -7.97 -8.91 12.14
N ALA A 379 -6.90 -9.02 11.36
CA ALA A 379 -6.99 -9.16 9.91
C ALA A 379 -7.80 -10.41 9.50
N TRP A 380 -7.58 -11.54 10.17
CA TRP A 380 -8.38 -12.75 9.96
C TRP A 380 -9.85 -12.55 10.32
N VAL A 381 -10.16 -11.92 11.46
CA VAL A 381 -11.54 -11.60 11.85
C VAL A 381 -12.23 -10.73 10.80
N ILE A 382 -11.53 -9.76 10.22
CA ILE A 382 -12.06 -8.92 9.13
C ILE A 382 -12.36 -9.76 7.89
N ALA A 383 -11.44 -10.66 7.51
CA ALA A 383 -11.61 -11.55 6.36
C ALA A 383 -12.84 -12.47 6.51
N GLU A 384 -13.12 -12.96 7.71
CA GLU A 384 -14.29 -13.80 8.01
C GLU A 384 -15.60 -12.99 8.16
N ALA A 385 -15.50 -11.72 8.53
CA ALA A 385 -16.66 -10.83 8.68
C ALA A 385 -17.20 -10.32 7.34
N ILE A 386 -16.32 -10.13 6.36
CA ILE A 386 -16.65 -9.72 4.99
C ILE A 386 -15.99 -10.71 4.02
N PRO A 387 -16.53 -11.93 3.88
CA PRO A 387 -15.96 -12.95 3.01
C PRO A 387 -16.28 -12.70 1.53
N PHE A 388 -16.19 -11.45 1.06
CA PHE A 388 -16.44 -11.03 -0.31
C PHE A 388 -15.25 -10.20 -0.78
N PHE A 389 -14.54 -10.72 -1.77
CA PHE A 389 -13.29 -10.11 -2.19
C PHE A 389 -13.51 -8.68 -2.70
N SER A 390 -14.42 -8.47 -3.65
CA SER A 390 -14.70 -7.15 -4.22
C SER A 390 -15.22 -6.13 -3.21
N ASP A 391 -16.06 -6.54 -2.25
CA ASP A 391 -16.63 -5.60 -1.28
C ASP A 391 -15.64 -5.24 -0.18
N LEU A 392 -14.81 -6.20 0.25
CA LEU A 392 -13.73 -5.94 1.19
C LEU A 392 -12.71 -4.94 0.60
N LEU A 393 -12.38 -5.09 -0.69
CA LEU A 393 -11.53 -4.13 -1.39
C LEU A 393 -12.24 -2.77 -1.57
N SER A 394 -13.53 -2.78 -1.89
CA SER A 394 -14.34 -1.58 -2.08
C SER A 394 -14.43 -0.73 -0.81
N ILE A 395 -14.77 -1.33 0.34
CA ILE A 395 -14.90 -0.59 1.61
C ILE A 395 -13.57 0.01 2.06
N MET A 396 -12.47 -0.75 1.90
CA MET A 396 -11.12 -0.27 2.20
C MET A 396 -10.74 0.90 1.28
N SER A 397 -11.05 0.78 -0.02
CA SER A 397 -10.80 1.82 -1.00
C SER A 397 -11.55 3.11 -0.73
N ALA A 398 -12.84 2.98 -0.43
CA ALA A 398 -13.68 4.11 -0.08
C ALA A 398 -13.22 4.81 1.20
N LEU A 399 -12.97 4.07 2.28
CA LEU A 399 -12.65 4.67 3.58
C LEU A 399 -11.24 5.27 3.65
N PHE A 400 -10.27 4.62 3.03
CA PHE A 400 -8.85 4.93 3.28
C PHE A 400 -8.10 5.33 2.02
N ILE A 401 -8.16 4.54 0.94
CA ILE A 401 -7.39 4.82 -0.29
C ILE A 401 -7.86 6.12 -0.95
N SER A 402 -9.15 6.42 -0.88
CA SER A 402 -9.68 7.72 -1.29
C SER A 402 -8.94 8.91 -0.64
N GLY A 403 -8.50 8.74 0.61
CA GLY A 403 -7.70 9.73 1.32
C GLY A 403 -6.26 9.75 0.91
N PHE A 404 -5.59 8.60 1.02
CA PHE A 404 -4.15 8.49 0.74
C PHE A 404 -3.82 8.81 -0.71
N THR A 405 -4.67 8.41 -1.66
CA THR A 405 -4.43 8.60 -3.09
C THR A 405 -5.03 9.90 -3.63
N PHE A 406 -6.12 10.44 -3.05
CA PHE A 406 -6.78 11.64 -3.60
C PHE A 406 -6.77 12.84 -2.66
N TYR A 407 -7.63 12.87 -1.64
CA TYR A 407 -7.90 14.13 -0.95
C TYR A 407 -6.76 14.58 -0.02
N PHE A 408 -5.95 13.68 0.57
CA PHE A 408 -4.79 14.10 1.35
C PHE A 408 -3.68 14.71 0.47
N PRO A 409 -3.24 14.09 -0.64
CA PRO A 409 -2.30 14.74 -1.56
C PRO A 409 -2.80 16.10 -2.06
N ALA A 410 -4.08 16.22 -2.40
CA ALA A 410 -4.66 17.51 -2.80
C ALA A 410 -4.56 18.58 -1.69
N MET A 411 -4.89 18.22 -0.44
CA MET A 411 -4.72 19.11 0.72
C MET A 411 -3.25 19.48 0.92
N MET A 412 -2.33 18.53 0.80
CA MET A 412 -0.90 18.76 0.89
C MET A 412 -0.42 19.75 -0.16
N TRP A 413 -0.93 19.67 -1.40
CA TRP A 413 -0.58 20.65 -2.41
C TRP A 413 -0.99 22.06 -2.01
N PHE A 414 -2.25 22.26 -1.60
CA PHE A 414 -2.78 23.57 -1.23
C PHE A 414 -2.11 24.17 0.01
N MET A 415 -1.85 23.36 1.03
CA MET A 415 -1.35 23.83 2.33
C MET A 415 0.18 23.86 2.41
N LEU A 416 0.86 22.92 1.78
CA LEU A 416 2.30 22.69 2.00
C LEU A 416 3.17 23.01 0.78
N ILE A 417 2.69 22.80 -0.45
CA ILE A 417 3.52 22.92 -1.65
C ILE A 417 3.33 24.25 -2.38
N LYS A 418 2.07 24.67 -2.57
CA LYS A 418 1.69 25.86 -3.35
C LYS A 418 2.44 27.11 -2.86
N LYS A 419 3.13 27.78 -3.78
CA LYS A 419 3.80 29.07 -3.53
C LYS A 419 2.87 30.22 -3.93
N GLY A 420 2.70 31.22 -3.06
CA GLY A 420 1.85 32.37 -3.37
C GLY A 420 0.34 32.07 -3.37
N LYS A 421 -0.42 32.91 -4.07
CA LYS A 421 -1.90 32.85 -4.13
C LYS A 421 -2.37 31.72 -5.05
N TRP A 422 -3.45 31.06 -4.69
CA TRP A 422 -4.01 29.94 -5.47
C TRP A 422 -4.56 30.38 -6.83
N TYR A 423 -5.05 31.61 -6.92
CA TYR A 423 -5.53 32.23 -8.15
C TYR A 423 -4.43 32.92 -8.98
N ALA A 424 -3.15 32.78 -8.60
CA ALA A 424 -2.05 33.26 -9.45
C ALA A 424 -2.03 32.45 -10.76
N ARG A 425 -1.69 33.08 -11.89
CA ARG A 425 -1.72 32.42 -13.23
C ARG A 425 -0.91 31.11 -13.27
N GLU A 426 0.23 31.09 -12.58
CA GLU A 426 1.10 29.90 -12.47
C GLU A 426 0.49 28.74 -11.65
N ASN A 427 -0.42 29.05 -10.73
CA ASN A 427 -1.05 28.08 -9.84
C ASN A 427 -2.48 27.71 -10.25
N LEU A 428 -3.09 28.46 -11.19
CA LEU A 428 -4.52 28.35 -11.47
C LEU A 428 -4.89 26.93 -11.96
N LEU A 429 -4.11 26.39 -12.90
CA LEU A 429 -4.31 25.04 -13.42
C LEU A 429 -4.12 23.98 -12.33
N LEU A 430 -3.02 24.05 -11.58
CA LEU A 430 -2.74 23.11 -10.49
C LEU A 430 -3.77 23.19 -9.37
N SER A 431 -4.30 24.39 -9.09
CA SER A 431 -5.37 24.57 -8.11
C SER A 431 -6.66 23.89 -8.58
N PHE A 432 -7.03 24.04 -9.85
CA PHE A 432 -8.20 23.34 -10.41
C PHE A 432 -8.02 21.82 -10.37
N VAL A 433 -6.84 21.31 -10.76
CA VAL A 433 -6.53 19.88 -10.71
C VAL A 433 -6.63 19.34 -9.29
N ASN A 434 -5.99 19.98 -8.30
CA ASN A 434 -6.07 19.52 -6.91
C ASN A 434 -7.48 19.66 -6.32
N ALA A 435 -8.24 20.69 -6.69
CA ALA A 435 -9.63 20.82 -6.29
C ALA A 435 -10.48 19.67 -6.86
N ALA A 436 -10.30 19.32 -8.14
CA ALA A 436 -10.98 18.19 -8.76
C ALA A 436 -10.61 16.86 -8.09
N VAL A 437 -9.31 16.63 -7.84
CA VAL A 437 -8.83 15.43 -7.12
C VAL A 437 -9.41 15.35 -5.71
N PHE A 438 -9.48 16.47 -4.98
CA PHE A 438 -10.12 16.51 -3.67
C PHE A 438 -11.59 16.10 -3.75
N VAL A 439 -12.34 16.64 -4.71
CA VAL A 439 -13.75 16.30 -4.94
C VAL A 439 -13.92 14.82 -5.31
N ILE A 440 -13.08 14.27 -6.19
CA ILE A 440 -13.07 12.83 -6.54
C ILE A 440 -12.82 11.98 -5.29
N GLY A 441 -11.89 12.40 -4.43
CA GLY A 441 -11.63 11.74 -3.16
C GLY A 441 -12.84 11.73 -2.24
N MET A 442 -13.51 12.87 -2.08
CA MET A 442 -14.71 12.97 -1.24
C MET A 442 -15.89 12.18 -1.81
N ILE A 443 -16.07 12.17 -3.14
CA ILE A 443 -17.09 11.35 -3.80
C ILE A 443 -16.77 9.87 -3.57
N THR A 444 -15.53 9.44 -3.80
CA THR A 444 -15.11 8.04 -3.55
C THR A 444 -15.33 7.63 -2.09
N LEU A 445 -15.06 8.53 -1.14
CA LEU A 445 -15.33 8.29 0.28
C LEU A 445 -16.84 8.12 0.54
N VAL A 446 -17.66 9.10 0.19
CA VAL A 446 -19.09 9.09 0.55
C VAL A 446 -19.86 8.05 -0.25
N ALA A 447 -19.77 8.10 -1.57
CA ALA A 447 -20.50 7.19 -2.45
C ALA A 447 -19.93 5.77 -2.36
N GLY A 448 -18.61 5.61 -2.28
CA GLY A 448 -18.01 4.29 -2.12
C GLY A 448 -18.38 3.62 -0.81
N THR A 449 -18.35 4.35 0.32
CA THR A 449 -18.74 3.77 1.62
C THR A 449 -20.23 3.43 1.65
N TYR A 450 -21.09 4.29 1.13
CA TYR A 450 -22.52 3.98 0.98
C TYR A 450 -22.72 2.72 0.14
N SER A 451 -22.11 2.66 -1.04
CA SER A 451 -22.27 1.55 -1.98
C SER A 451 -21.75 0.23 -1.42
N ALA A 452 -20.58 0.21 -0.78
CA ALA A 452 -20.06 -0.99 -0.14
C ALA A 452 -20.97 -1.49 0.99
N ILE A 453 -21.52 -0.60 1.82
CA ILE A 453 -22.46 -0.99 2.90
C ILE A 453 -23.75 -1.57 2.30
N VAL A 454 -24.33 -0.89 1.31
CA VAL A 454 -25.57 -1.35 0.66
C VAL A 454 -25.36 -2.69 -0.03
N ASP A 455 -24.26 -2.85 -0.76
CA ASP A 455 -23.97 -4.08 -1.49
C ASP A 455 -23.78 -5.27 -0.53
N ILE A 456 -22.99 -5.08 0.53
CA ILE A 456 -22.83 -6.08 1.61
C ILE A 456 -24.20 -6.45 2.22
N MET A 457 -25.03 -5.46 2.54
CA MET A 457 -26.37 -5.70 3.11
C MET A 457 -27.28 -6.47 2.15
N ASP A 458 -27.26 -6.11 0.86
CA ASP A 458 -28.11 -6.73 -0.15
C ASP A 458 -27.67 -8.15 -0.47
N GLN A 459 -26.36 -8.41 -0.52
CA GLN A 459 -25.85 -9.77 -0.66
C GLN A 459 -26.29 -10.65 0.53
N TYR A 460 -26.17 -10.17 1.77
CA TYR A 460 -26.65 -10.91 2.94
C TYR A 460 -28.15 -11.17 2.91
N LYS A 461 -28.96 -10.19 2.49
CA LYS A 461 -30.43 -10.35 2.38
C LYS A 461 -30.84 -11.33 1.29
N LYS A 462 -30.15 -11.32 0.16
CA LYS A 462 -30.44 -12.22 -0.97
C LYS A 462 -30.00 -13.67 -0.70
N GLY A 463 -29.21 -13.91 0.34
CA GLY A 463 -28.65 -15.22 0.64
C GLY A 463 -27.67 -15.71 -0.43
N THR A 464 -27.17 -14.80 -1.28
CA THR A 464 -26.12 -15.10 -2.27
C THR A 464 -24.77 -15.32 -1.61
N VAL A 465 -24.67 -14.96 -0.34
CA VAL A 465 -23.48 -15.09 0.49
C VAL A 465 -23.78 -15.76 1.81
N HIS A 466 -22.77 -16.43 2.35
CA HIS A 466 -22.87 -17.15 3.61
C HIS A 466 -22.66 -16.22 4.80
N ALA A 467 -23.21 -16.59 5.96
CA ALA A 467 -23.06 -15.80 7.17
C ALA A 467 -21.58 -15.78 7.64
N PRO A 468 -21.14 -14.74 8.35
CA PRO A 468 -19.79 -14.68 8.92
C PRO A 468 -19.47 -15.94 9.73
N PHE A 469 -18.22 -16.40 9.64
CA PHE A 469 -17.72 -17.57 10.38
C PHE A 469 -18.51 -18.87 10.11
N THR A 470 -19.01 -19.06 8.89
CA THR A 470 -19.64 -20.34 8.48
C THR A 470 -18.76 -21.11 7.51
N CYS A 471 -18.94 -22.44 7.44
CA CYS A 471 -18.10 -23.32 6.63
C CYS A 471 -18.40 -23.34 5.13
N ALA A 472 -19.22 -22.41 4.63
CA ALA A 472 -19.56 -22.38 3.21
C ALA A 472 -18.37 -21.91 2.35
N PRO A 473 -18.29 -22.35 1.09
CA PRO A 473 -17.29 -21.85 0.15
C PRO A 473 -17.39 -20.32 -0.02
N ILE A 474 -16.23 -19.68 -0.06
CA ILE A 474 -16.07 -18.26 -0.36
C ILE A 474 -15.91 -18.11 -1.88
N THR A 475 -16.70 -17.22 -2.48
CA THR A 475 -16.68 -16.92 -3.92
C THR A 475 -16.20 -15.52 -4.20
#